data_AF-A0A2V5QJH6-F1
#
_entry.id   AF-A0A2V5QJH6-F1
#
_cell.length_a   1.000
_cell.length_b   1.000
_cell.length_c   1.000
_cell.angle_alpha   90.00
_cell.angle_beta   90.00
_cell.angle_gamma   90.00
#
_symmetry.space_group_name_H-M   'P 1'
#
loop_
_entity.id
_entity.type
_entity.pdbx_description
1 polymer ?
#
loop_
_entity_poly.entity_id
_entity_poly.type
_entity_poly.pdbx_seq_one_letter_code
_entity_poly.pdbx_strand_id
1 'polypeptide(L)'
;MGDLALTNMGLGDKGAAFKLIEGAMVVVPIEKDALDGPFPIEILARVAARMGEPDRAMAALEKLLSIPYNGALAENVPLTPALLRLDPMFDPLRNDPRFQKLSASAPK
;
A
#
# COMPACT_ATOMS: atom_id res chain seq x y z
N MET A 1 -8.64 0.10 11.68
CA MET A 1 -7.21 -0.06 12.03
C MET A 1 -6.30 0.59 10.98
N GLY A 2 -6.63 0.49 9.69
CA GLY A 2 -5.89 1.14 8.61
C GLY A 2 -5.71 2.66 8.79
N ASP A 3 -6.79 3.40 9.07
CA ASP A 3 -6.71 4.86 9.27
C ASP A 3 -5.81 5.26 10.43
N LEU A 4 -5.81 4.46 11.51
CA LEU A 4 -4.91 4.69 12.65
C LEU A 4 -3.45 4.45 12.25
N ALA A 5 -3.16 3.48 11.40
CA ALA A 5 -1.82 3.27 10.88
C ALA A 5 -1.35 4.46 10.02
N LEU A 6 -2.22 4.98 9.14
CA LEU A 6 -1.95 6.19 8.36
C LEU A 6 -1.75 7.42 9.25
N THR A 7 -2.56 7.55 10.30
CA THR A 7 -2.45 8.65 11.27
C THR A 7 -1.09 8.60 11.98
N ASN A 8 -0.69 7.43 12.48
CA ASN A 8 0.60 7.27 13.16
C ASN A 8 1.80 7.44 12.23
N MET A 9 1.68 7.01 10.97
CA MET A 9 2.67 7.31 9.92
C MET A 9 2.81 8.83 9.72
N GLY A 10 1.69 9.58 9.68
CA GLY A 10 1.71 11.04 9.59
C GLY A 10 2.36 11.71 10.80
N LEU A 11 2.23 11.12 11.99
CA LEU A 11 2.90 11.55 13.23
C LEU A 11 4.38 11.14 13.32
N GLY A 12 4.86 10.33 12.37
CA GLY A 12 6.23 9.79 12.38
C GLY A 12 6.43 8.61 13.34
N ASP A 13 5.38 8.08 13.97
CA ASP A 13 5.47 6.91 14.84
C ASP A 13 5.47 5.62 13.99
N LYS A 14 6.68 5.24 13.54
CA LYS A 14 6.93 4.03 12.75
C LYS A 14 6.42 2.77 13.43
N GLY A 15 6.67 2.65 14.73
CA GLY A 15 6.36 1.44 15.51
C GLY A 15 4.85 1.23 15.62
N ALA A 16 4.12 2.29 16.00
CA ALA A 16 2.67 2.23 16.10
C ALA A 16 2.02 1.99 14.73
N ALA A 17 2.50 2.66 13.67
CA ALA A 17 1.97 2.50 12.32
C ALA A 17 2.08 1.05 11.83
N PHE A 18 3.24 0.41 11.99
CA PHE A 18 3.42 -0.99 11.57
C PHE A 18 2.65 -1.97 12.44
N LYS A 19 2.66 -1.80 13.76
CA LYS A 19 1.90 -2.67 14.67
C LYS A 19 0.41 -2.68 14.32
N LEU A 20 -0.16 -1.51 14.02
CA LEU A 20 -1.57 -1.38 13.67
C LEU A 20 -1.91 -2.02 12.32
N ILE A 21 -1.05 -1.82 11.31
CA ILE A 21 -1.35 -2.37 9.98
C ILE A 21 -1.11 -3.88 9.89
N GLU A 22 -0.09 -4.40 10.56
CA GLU A 22 0.16 -5.85 10.68
C GLU A 22 -0.99 -6.53 11.44
N GLY A 23 -1.50 -5.89 12.50
CA GLY A 23 -2.71 -6.35 13.20
C GLY A 23 -3.94 -6.38 12.28
N ALA A 24 -4.13 -5.36 11.44
CA ALA A 24 -5.24 -5.31 10.49
C ALA A 24 -5.18 -6.45 9.46
N MET A 25 -3.98 -6.81 8.97
CA MET A 25 -3.78 -7.93 8.05
C MET A 25 -4.14 -9.29 8.66
N VAL A 26 -3.99 -9.45 9.97
CA VAL A 26 -4.39 -10.68 10.69
C VAL A 26 -5.92 -10.76 10.83
N VAL A 27 -6.58 -9.62 11.05
CA VAL A 27 -8.04 -9.57 11.23
C VAL A 27 -8.79 -9.75 9.92
N VAL A 28 -8.29 -9.16 8.83
CA VAL A 28 -8.90 -9.25 7.49
C VAL A 28 -7.91 -9.89 6.52
N PRO A 29 -7.71 -11.22 6.58
CA PRO A 29 -6.81 -11.91 5.68
C PRO A 29 -7.41 -12.01 4.29
N ILE A 30 -6.60 -11.73 3.26
CA ILE A 30 -6.99 -11.80 1.85
C ILE A 30 -7.52 -13.17 1.43
N GLU A 31 -7.08 -14.24 2.09
CA GLU A 31 -7.51 -15.61 1.82
C GLU A 31 -8.97 -15.87 2.24
N LYS A 32 -9.52 -15.06 3.16
CA LYS A 32 -10.92 -15.16 3.63
C LYS A 32 -11.81 -14.09 3.04
N ASP A 33 -11.24 -12.95 2.67
CA ASP A 33 -11.95 -11.82 2.07
C ASP A 33 -11.13 -11.28 0.89
N ALA A 34 -11.47 -11.72 -0.31
CA ALA A 34 -10.79 -11.28 -1.52
C ALA A 34 -11.14 -9.84 -1.91
N LEU A 35 -12.23 -9.27 -1.36
CA LEU A 35 -12.69 -7.93 -1.68
C LEU A 35 -11.98 -6.90 -0.79
N ASP A 36 -12.07 -7.09 0.53
CA ASP A 36 -11.58 -6.13 1.53
C ASP A 36 -10.22 -6.54 2.13
N GLY A 37 -9.82 -7.81 2.05
CA GLY A 37 -8.53 -8.29 2.55
C GLY A 37 -7.29 -7.68 1.86
N PRO A 38 -7.37 -7.14 0.64
CA PRO A 38 -6.32 -6.29 0.08
C PRO A 38 -6.19 -4.89 0.72
N PHE A 39 -7.20 -4.37 1.44
CA PHE A 39 -7.16 -3.01 2.01
C PHE A 39 -5.99 -2.81 2.97
N PRO A 40 -5.75 -3.71 3.96
CA PRO A 40 -4.60 -3.57 4.85
C PRO A 40 -3.26 -3.66 4.10
N ILE A 41 -3.21 -4.36 2.96
CA ILE A 41 -2.00 -4.50 2.16
C ILE A 41 -1.70 -3.19 1.41
N GLU A 42 -2.72 -2.50 0.90
CA GLU A 42 -2.55 -1.18 0.29
C GLU A 42 -2.06 -0.15 1.31
N ILE A 43 -2.69 -0.12 2.49
CA ILE A 43 -2.27 0.79 3.56
C ILE A 43 -0.84 0.44 4.02
N LEU A 44 -0.46 -0.84 4.07
CA LEU A 44 0.92 -1.25 4.34
C LEU A 44 1.89 -0.69 3.29
N ALA A 45 1.56 -0.79 1.99
CA ALA A 45 2.41 -0.27 0.93
C ALA A 45 2.69 1.23 1.11
N ARG A 46 1.63 1.98 1.45
CA ARG A 46 1.67 3.42 1.71
C ARG A 46 2.49 3.79 2.94
N VAL A 47 2.24 3.10 4.07
CA VAL A 47 3.00 3.28 5.32
C VAL A 47 4.48 2.95 5.10
N ALA A 48 4.77 1.82 4.46
CA ALA A 48 6.13 1.38 4.19
C ALA A 48 6.91 2.36 3.32
N ALA A 49 6.28 2.89 2.25
CA ALA A 49 6.89 3.90 1.41
C ALA A 49 7.28 5.15 2.21
N ARG A 50 6.38 5.66 3.07
CA ARG A 50 6.59 6.89 3.84
C ARG A 50 7.54 6.71 5.04
N MET A 51 7.65 5.51 5.59
CA MET A 51 8.49 5.21 6.74
C MET A 51 9.88 4.66 6.38
N GLY A 52 10.27 4.76 5.10
CA GLY A 52 11.60 4.37 4.62
C GLY A 52 11.82 2.86 4.57
N GLU A 53 10.77 2.08 4.28
CA GLU A 53 10.81 0.62 4.13
C GLU A 53 10.51 0.23 2.68
N PRO A 54 11.41 0.56 1.72
CA PRO A 54 11.13 0.41 0.29
C PRO A 54 10.87 -1.03 -0.12
N ASP A 55 11.60 -2.02 0.43
CA ASP A 55 11.41 -3.43 0.08
C ASP A 55 10.03 -3.95 0.50
N ARG A 56 9.56 -3.55 1.70
CA ARG A 56 8.22 -3.89 2.17
C ARG A 56 7.14 -3.24 1.31
N ALA A 57 7.34 -1.97 0.94
CA ALA A 57 6.42 -1.26 0.07
C ALA A 57 6.34 -1.93 -1.30
N MET A 58 7.48 -2.27 -1.91
CA MET A 58 7.55 -2.91 -3.21
C MET A 58 6.87 -4.27 -3.23
N ALA A 59 7.11 -5.13 -2.22
CA ALA A 59 6.45 -6.43 -2.12
C ALA A 59 4.91 -6.30 -2.04
N ALA A 60 4.41 -5.31 -1.30
CA ALA A 60 2.97 -5.04 -1.21
C ALA A 60 2.41 -4.52 -2.55
N LEU A 61 3.10 -3.58 -3.21
CA LEU A 61 2.69 -3.04 -4.51
C LEU A 61 2.65 -4.10 -5.60
N GLU A 62 3.65 -4.98 -5.67
CA GLU A 62 3.69 -6.09 -6.64
C GLU A 62 2.50 -7.03 -6.45
N LYS A 63 2.17 -7.37 -5.19
CA LYS A 63 1.00 -8.20 -4.88
C LYS A 63 -0.29 -7.52 -5.33
N LEU A 64 -0.50 -6.25 -4.97
CA LEU A 64 -1.72 -5.51 -5.27
C LEU A 64 -1.95 -5.33 -6.78
N LEU A 65 -0.89 -5.06 -7.54
CA LEU A 65 -0.98 -4.93 -9.01
C LEU A 65 -1.14 -6.27 -9.74
N SER A 66 -1.02 -7.40 -9.04
CA SER A 66 -1.17 -8.74 -9.61
C SER A 66 -2.59 -9.32 -9.47
N ILE A 67 -3.47 -8.65 -8.72
CA ILE A 67 -4.81 -9.12 -8.41
C ILE A 67 -5.86 -8.01 -8.63
N PRO A 68 -7.13 -8.35 -8.93
CA PRO A 68 -8.22 -7.40 -8.80
C PRO A 68 -8.56 -7.20 -7.32
N TYR A 69 -8.89 -5.96 -6.92
CA TYR A 69 -9.35 -5.63 -5.58
C TYR A 69 -10.05 -4.27 -5.54
N ASN A 70 -10.69 -3.94 -4.41
CA ASN A 70 -11.21 -2.61 -4.13
C ASN A 70 -10.12 -1.76 -3.43
N GLY A 71 -9.92 -0.51 -3.85
CA GLY A 71 -8.92 0.37 -3.24
C GLY A 71 -9.22 0.72 -1.79
N ALA A 72 -8.18 0.89 -0.97
CA ALA A 72 -8.34 1.27 0.43
C ALA A 72 -8.69 2.76 0.63
N LEU A 73 -8.47 3.59 -0.40
CA LEU A 73 -8.76 5.03 -0.42
C LEU A 73 -9.77 5.36 -1.53
N ALA A 74 -10.04 6.66 -1.74
CA ALA A 74 -10.83 7.28 -2.81
C ALA A 74 -11.77 6.34 -3.60
N GLU A 75 -13.05 6.33 -3.22
CA GLU A 75 -14.14 5.64 -3.93
C GLU A 75 -13.88 4.15 -4.26
N ASN A 76 -13.08 3.46 -3.45
CA ASN A 76 -12.68 2.06 -3.65
C ASN A 76 -11.91 1.82 -4.96
N VAL A 77 -11.20 2.83 -5.47
CA VAL A 77 -10.41 2.70 -6.70
C VAL A 77 -9.07 2.01 -6.39
N PRO A 78 -8.81 0.81 -6.93
CA PRO A 78 -7.55 0.10 -6.66
C PRO A 78 -6.35 0.87 -7.20
N LEU A 79 -5.19 0.65 -6.60
CA LEU A 79 -3.93 1.16 -7.14
C LEU A 79 -3.73 0.70 -8.59
N THR A 80 -3.46 1.67 -9.44
CA THR A 80 -3.06 1.47 -10.84
C THR A 80 -1.66 2.03 -11.07
N PRO A 81 -0.96 1.64 -12.15
CA PRO A 81 0.30 2.28 -12.53
C PRO A 81 0.19 3.81 -12.66
N ALA A 82 -0.98 4.32 -13.10
CA ALA A 82 -1.24 5.76 -13.13
C ALA A 82 -1.30 6.37 -11.72
N LEU A 83 -2.00 5.74 -10.77
CA LEU A 83 -2.04 6.22 -9.39
C LEU A 83 -0.67 6.16 -8.72
N LEU A 84 0.13 5.12 -8.96
CA LEU A 84 1.51 5.09 -8.48
C LEU A 84 2.33 6.30 -8.97
N ARG A 85 2.07 6.77 -10.20
CA ARG A 85 2.74 7.95 -10.73
C ARG A 85 2.24 9.27 -10.13
N LEU A 86 0.97 9.34 -9.72
CA LEU A 86 0.34 10.60 -9.30
C LEU A 86 0.32 10.79 -7.78
N ASP A 87 0.36 9.71 -7.01
CA ASP A 87 0.15 9.76 -5.57
C ASP A 87 1.45 10.09 -4.81
N PRO A 88 1.49 11.20 -4.04
CA PRO A 88 2.68 11.62 -3.29
C PRO A 88 3.10 10.65 -2.16
N MET A 89 2.23 9.71 -1.78
CA MET A 89 2.59 8.70 -0.78
C MET A 89 3.75 7.82 -1.25
N PHE A 90 3.94 7.70 -2.57
CA PHE A 90 5.01 6.89 -3.17
C PHE A 90 6.22 7.70 -3.62
N ASP A 91 6.28 9.00 -3.33
CA ASP A 91 7.42 9.85 -3.68
C ASP A 91 8.78 9.33 -3.17
N PRO A 92 8.88 8.72 -1.97
CA PRO A 92 10.14 8.10 -1.52
C PRO A 92 10.64 6.95 -2.41
N LEU A 93 9.78 6.33 -3.23
CA LEU A 93 10.12 5.18 -4.07
C LEU A 93 10.50 5.57 -5.52
N ARG A 94 10.41 6.85 -5.89
CA ARG A 94 10.53 7.31 -7.30
C ARG A 94 11.86 6.96 -7.96
N ASN A 95 12.92 6.84 -7.16
CA ASN A 95 14.25 6.50 -7.62
C ASN A 95 14.53 4.99 -7.64
N ASP A 96 13.59 4.16 -7.16
CA ASP A 96 13.72 2.70 -7.20
C ASP A 96 13.38 2.19 -8.62
N PRO A 97 14.31 1.48 -9.31
CA PRO A 97 14.05 0.93 -10.64
C PRO A 97 12.85 -0.02 -10.69
N ARG A 98 12.60 -0.76 -9.60
CA ARG A 98 11.44 -1.66 -9.50
C ARG A 98 10.14 -0.87 -9.49
N PHE A 99 10.10 0.24 -8.74
CA PHE A 99 8.95 1.14 -8.71
C PHE A 99 8.69 1.77 -10.08
N GLN A 100 9.75 2.25 -10.76
CA GLN A 100 9.63 2.82 -12.10
C GLN A 100 8.99 1.83 -13.08
N LYS A 101 9.41 0.55 -13.04
CA LYS A 101 8.82 -0.52 -13.85
C LYS A 101 7.33 -0.74 -13.58
N LEU A 102 6.93 -0.79 -12.30
CA LEU A 102 5.51 -0.92 -11.92
C LEU A 102 4.67 0.29 -12.35
N SER A 103 5.25 1.49 -12.27
CA SER A 103 4.54 2.75 -12.59
C SER A 103 4.40 2.99 -14.11
N ALA A 104 5.28 2.39 -14.91
CA ALA A 104 5.33 2.53 -16.37
C ALA A 104 4.53 1.46 -17.12
N SER A 105 4.06 0.40 -16.45
CA SER A 105 3.25 -0.62 -17.11
C SER A 105 1.93 -0.02 -17.61
N ALA A 106 1.51 -0.41 -18.82
CA ALA A 106 0.19 -0.06 -19.32
C ALA A 106 -0.89 -0.58 -18.35
N PRO A 107 -2.03 0.13 -18.20
CA PRO A 107 -3.17 -0.41 -17.48
C PRO A 107 -3.53 -1.78 -18.07
N LYS A 108 -3.64 -2.80 -17.22
CA LYS A 108 -4.12 -4.12 -17.61
C LYS A 108 -5.63 -4.13 -17.75
#